data_AF-A0A8B6CBM6-F1
#
_entry.id   AF-A0A8B6CBM6-F1
#
_cell.length_a   1.000
_cell.length_b   1.000
_cell.length_c   1.000
_cell.angle_alpha   90.00
_cell.angle_beta   90.00
_cell.angle_gamma   90.00
#
_symmetry.space_group_name_H-M   'P 1'
#
loop_
_entity.id
_entity.type
_entity.pdbx_description
1 polymer ?
#
loop_
_entity_poly.entity_id
_entity_poly.type
_entity_poly.pdbx_seq_one_letter_code
_entity_poly.pdbx_strand_id
1 'polypeptide(L)'
;MKEFMINIVNEFDPVGATGTQFAALCFSVVPKPHFYLNDNNNDADPKQATKDDIQAFSTAPNSRTAIGDALKEVRTSFLTPEKGIGRPCAQCFVIVITDGEQNTGTADPITQANKLRQNKNCIVYVVSIGTANSVQLENIAGGQANVFSVDMFNELNTLVEGLVQAACSNSACVAFPDNNGGHGNHHYGGNRILIPVPMPIMIPSDYPVNRNQKNDLKDLISLIKGTKHGYGYGNKFKPSVKHLDLPGRVPVKTQPQP
;
A
#
# COMPACT_ATOMS: atom_id res chain seq x y z
N MET A 1 -4.83 -0.85 -7.24
CA MET A 1 -5.11 -0.75 -5.79
C MET A 1 -6.15 -1.76 -5.33
N LYS A 2 -7.43 -1.67 -5.74
CA LYS A 2 -8.46 -2.65 -5.33
C LYS A 2 -8.07 -4.10 -5.62
N GLU A 3 -7.62 -4.36 -6.84
CA GLU A 3 -7.14 -5.69 -7.26
C GLU A 3 -5.97 -6.19 -6.40
N PHE A 4 -5.00 -5.33 -6.10
CA PHE A 4 -3.89 -5.67 -5.20
C PHE A 4 -4.38 -6.10 -3.81
N MET A 5 -5.34 -5.38 -3.22
CA MET A 5 -5.93 -5.76 -1.93
C MET A 5 -6.72 -7.07 -2.02
N ILE A 6 -7.47 -7.27 -3.10
CA ILE A 6 -8.19 -8.54 -3.37
C ILE A 6 -7.19 -9.70 -3.48
N ASN A 7 -6.06 -9.50 -4.15
CA ASN A 7 -5.02 -10.51 -4.26
C ASN A 7 -4.40 -10.84 -2.90
N ILE A 8 -4.16 -9.85 -2.04
CA ILE A 8 -3.77 -10.11 -0.64
C ILE A 8 -4.82 -10.98 0.06
N VAL A 9 -6.12 -10.65 -0.04
CA VAL A 9 -7.20 -11.45 0.57
C VAL A 9 -7.21 -12.89 0.03
N ASN A 10 -6.90 -13.08 -1.25
CA ASN A 10 -6.86 -14.41 -1.87
C ASN A 10 -5.78 -15.32 -1.28
N GLU A 11 -4.68 -14.77 -0.77
CA GLU A 11 -3.58 -15.56 -0.19
C GLU A 11 -3.86 -16.07 1.23
N PHE A 12 -4.94 -15.63 1.89
CA PHE A 12 -5.29 -16.11 3.22
C PHE A 12 -6.45 -17.11 3.17
N ASP A 13 -6.32 -18.20 3.93
CA ASP A 13 -7.35 -19.20 4.15
C ASP A 13 -7.15 -19.85 5.55
N PRO A 14 -8.19 -19.92 6.41
CA PRO A 14 -9.52 -19.33 6.24
C PRO A 14 -9.53 -17.80 6.43
N VAL A 15 -10.53 -17.15 5.83
CA VAL A 15 -10.90 -15.75 6.12
C VAL A 15 -12.18 -15.74 6.97
N GLY A 16 -12.25 -14.87 7.97
CA GLY A 16 -13.41 -14.72 8.87
C GLY A 16 -13.08 -14.96 10.34
N ALA A 17 -14.11 -15.25 11.15
CA ALA A 17 -14.02 -15.28 12.62
C ALA A 17 -12.93 -16.22 13.19
N THR A 18 -12.68 -17.34 12.52
CA THR A 18 -11.70 -18.36 12.93
C THR A 18 -10.34 -18.20 12.24
N GLY A 19 -10.23 -17.28 11.27
CA GLY A 19 -9.08 -17.14 10.37
C GLY A 19 -8.55 -15.71 10.29
N THR A 20 -8.09 -15.29 9.12
CA THR A 20 -7.67 -13.90 8.91
C THR A 20 -8.89 -12.99 8.82
N GLN A 21 -8.85 -11.86 9.54
CA GLN A 21 -9.84 -10.81 9.46
C GLN A 21 -9.22 -9.59 8.78
N PHE A 22 -9.99 -8.97 7.89
CA PHE A 22 -9.59 -7.77 7.18
C PHE A 22 -10.40 -6.58 7.66
N ALA A 23 -9.78 -5.42 7.67
CA ALA A 23 -10.46 -4.15 7.81
C ALA A 23 -9.78 -3.14 6.90
N ALA A 24 -10.53 -2.15 6.45
CA ALA A 24 -9.96 -1.16 5.56
C ALA A 24 -10.63 0.21 5.71
N LEU A 25 -9.82 1.25 5.49
CA LEU A 25 -10.28 2.63 5.51
C LEU A 25 -9.65 3.38 4.35
N CYS A 26 -10.39 4.33 3.81
CA CYS A 26 -9.89 5.31 2.87
C CYS A 26 -9.40 6.55 3.63
N PHE A 27 -8.35 7.22 3.19
CA PHE A 27 -8.00 8.52 3.75
C PHE A 27 -7.60 9.53 2.68
N SER A 28 -7.91 10.80 2.96
CA SER A 28 -7.40 11.94 2.20
C SER A 28 -7.06 13.06 3.17
N VAL A 29 -8.04 13.94 3.42
CA VAL A 29 -8.02 14.90 4.54
C VAL A 29 -8.57 14.26 5.81
N VAL A 30 -9.64 13.48 5.65
CA VAL A 30 -10.35 12.83 6.75
C VAL A 30 -10.36 11.33 6.49
N PRO A 31 -9.86 10.50 7.42
CA PRO A 31 -10.02 9.06 7.35
C PRO A 31 -11.51 8.68 7.35
N LYS A 32 -11.90 7.81 6.42
CA LYS A 32 -13.24 7.26 6.30
C LYS A 32 -13.16 5.75 6.44
N PRO A 33 -13.67 5.18 7.53
CA PRO A 33 -13.84 3.74 7.64
C PRO A 33 -14.65 3.19 6.47
N HIS A 34 -14.24 2.03 5.93
CA HIS A 34 -15.00 1.31 4.92
C HIS A 34 -15.67 0.07 5.52
N PHE A 35 -14.88 -0.83 6.13
CA PHE A 35 -15.36 -1.97 6.92
C PHE A 35 -14.38 -2.35 8.03
N TYR A 36 -14.88 -2.96 9.10
CA TYR A 36 -14.16 -3.37 10.30
C TYR A 36 -13.85 -4.87 10.31
N LEU A 37 -12.98 -5.31 11.24
CA LEU A 37 -12.48 -6.71 11.28
C LEU A 37 -13.56 -7.76 11.46
N ASN A 38 -14.69 -7.38 12.06
CA ASN A 38 -15.79 -8.29 12.37
C ASN A 38 -17.01 -8.16 11.46
N ASP A 39 -17.01 -7.22 10.51
CA ASP A 39 -18.18 -6.95 9.67
C ASP A 39 -18.57 -8.19 8.86
N ASN A 40 -17.60 -8.91 8.31
CA ASN A 40 -17.83 -10.07 7.44
C ASN A 40 -17.81 -11.44 8.16
N ASN A 41 -17.79 -11.46 9.49
CA ASN A 41 -17.59 -12.71 10.25
C ASN A 41 -18.75 -13.71 10.13
N ASN A 42 -19.96 -13.21 9.86
CA ASN A 42 -21.18 -14.00 9.85
C ASN A 42 -21.68 -14.29 8.43
N ASP A 43 -20.96 -13.85 7.41
CA ASP A 43 -21.28 -14.16 6.03
C ASP A 43 -21.07 -15.63 5.73
N ALA A 44 -21.85 -16.15 4.78
CA ALA A 44 -21.70 -17.53 4.31
C ALA A 44 -20.34 -17.75 3.65
N ASP A 45 -19.78 -16.71 3.03
CA ASP A 45 -18.42 -16.67 2.49
C ASP A 45 -17.75 -15.34 2.90
N PRO A 46 -17.07 -15.30 4.07
CA PRO A 46 -16.38 -14.10 4.56
C PRO A 46 -15.28 -13.60 3.61
N LYS A 47 -14.66 -14.51 2.83
CA LYS A 47 -13.63 -14.17 1.87
C LYS A 47 -14.23 -13.41 0.70
N GLN A 48 -15.36 -13.86 0.18
CA GLN A 48 -16.07 -13.17 -0.89
C GLN A 48 -16.65 -11.84 -0.42
N ALA A 49 -17.32 -11.79 0.75
CA ALA A 49 -17.85 -10.54 1.31
C ALA A 49 -16.76 -9.47 1.49
N THR A 50 -15.59 -9.87 1.97
CA THR A 50 -14.43 -8.97 2.09
C THR A 50 -13.98 -8.42 0.72
N LYS A 51 -13.94 -9.25 -0.33
CA LYS A 51 -13.60 -8.78 -1.68
C LYS A 51 -14.66 -7.82 -2.24
N ASP A 52 -15.93 -8.06 -1.96
CA ASP A 52 -17.03 -7.21 -2.40
C ASP A 52 -16.99 -5.83 -1.72
N ASP A 53 -16.69 -5.79 -0.41
CA ASP A 53 -16.42 -4.53 0.30
C ASP A 53 -15.24 -3.79 -0.33
N ILE A 54 -14.12 -4.48 -0.60
CA ILE A 54 -12.97 -3.88 -1.28
C ILE A 54 -13.37 -3.32 -2.65
N GLN A 55 -14.20 -4.04 -3.40
CA GLN A 55 -14.69 -3.59 -4.69
C GLN A 55 -15.54 -2.32 -4.58
N ALA A 56 -16.27 -2.13 -3.47
CA ALA A 56 -17.08 -0.95 -3.17
C ALA A 56 -16.28 0.28 -2.70
N PHE A 57 -14.94 0.20 -2.57
CA PHE A 57 -14.10 1.34 -2.19
C PHE A 57 -14.37 2.59 -3.03
N SER A 58 -14.55 3.74 -2.37
CA SER A 58 -14.71 5.02 -3.06
C SER A 58 -13.44 5.40 -3.83
N THR A 59 -13.61 5.83 -5.08
CA THR A 59 -12.52 6.27 -5.95
C THR A 59 -12.50 7.78 -6.16
N ALA A 60 -13.10 8.55 -5.23
CA ALA A 60 -13.18 9.99 -5.37
C ALA A 60 -11.78 10.62 -5.38
N PRO A 61 -11.41 11.36 -6.45
CA PRO A 61 -10.07 11.90 -6.61
C PRO A 61 -9.76 13.00 -5.59
N ASN A 62 -8.54 13.01 -5.07
CA ASN A 62 -8.01 14.07 -4.22
C ASN A 62 -6.47 14.06 -4.21
N SER A 63 -5.82 15.13 -3.76
CA SER A 63 -4.35 15.23 -3.68
C SER A 63 -3.82 15.30 -2.24
N ARG A 64 -4.65 14.94 -1.26
CA ARG A 64 -4.37 15.15 0.16
C ARG A 64 -4.09 13.82 0.83
N THR A 65 -3.01 13.76 1.60
CA THR A 65 -2.55 12.51 2.22
C THR A 65 -2.35 12.74 3.72
N ALA A 66 -3.32 12.33 4.54
CA ALA A 66 -3.29 12.42 6.01
C ALA A 66 -2.97 11.06 6.67
N ILE A 67 -1.76 10.55 6.49
CA ILE A 67 -1.34 9.21 6.98
C ILE A 67 -1.49 9.11 8.51
N GLY A 68 -1.08 10.13 9.25
CA GLY A 68 -1.11 10.14 10.70
C GLY A 68 -2.53 10.12 11.25
N ASP A 69 -3.46 10.86 10.65
CA ASP A 69 -4.86 10.78 11.04
C ASP A 69 -5.45 9.40 10.72
N ALA A 70 -5.07 8.78 9.59
CA ALA A 70 -5.46 7.41 9.26
C ALA A 70 -4.94 6.39 10.28
N LEU A 71 -3.66 6.46 10.65
CA LEU A 71 -3.08 5.58 11.67
C LEU A 71 -3.68 5.80 13.06
N LYS A 72 -4.04 7.05 13.38
CA LYS A 72 -4.81 7.37 14.60
C LYS A 72 -6.16 6.66 14.57
N GLU A 73 -6.89 6.75 13.46
CA GLU A 73 -8.21 6.13 13.28
C GLU A 73 -8.14 4.60 13.43
N VAL A 74 -7.15 3.96 12.80
CA VAL A 74 -6.87 2.52 13.00
C VAL A 74 -6.73 2.22 14.50
N ARG A 75 -5.88 2.98 15.19
CA ARG A 75 -5.57 2.72 16.60
C ARG A 75 -6.77 2.91 17.53
N THR A 76 -7.62 3.90 17.28
CA THR A 76 -8.70 4.31 18.19
C THR A 76 -10.05 3.72 17.86
N SER A 77 -10.31 3.42 16.59
CA SER A 77 -11.66 3.05 16.12
C SER A 77 -11.72 1.62 15.58
N PHE A 78 -10.63 1.09 15.01
CA PHE A 78 -10.59 -0.27 14.47
C PHE A 78 -10.08 -1.29 15.49
N LEU A 79 -9.11 -0.87 16.29
CA LEU A 79 -8.49 -1.73 17.30
C LEU A 79 -9.21 -1.63 18.65
N THR A 80 -10.51 -1.91 18.65
CA THR A 80 -11.39 -1.95 19.83
C THR A 80 -12.13 -3.30 19.96
N PRO A 81 -12.56 -3.71 21.17
CA PRO A 81 -13.29 -4.96 21.38
C PRO A 81 -14.53 -5.10 20.49
N GLU A 82 -15.29 -4.02 20.33
CA GLU A 82 -16.53 -3.95 19.55
C GLU A 82 -16.30 -4.15 18.05
N LYS A 83 -15.07 -3.90 17.58
CA LYS A 83 -14.64 -4.00 16.18
C LYS A 83 -13.75 -5.21 15.89
N GLY A 84 -13.78 -6.23 16.76
CA GLY A 84 -13.22 -7.55 16.44
C GLY A 84 -11.83 -7.86 17.00
N ILE A 85 -11.29 -7.06 17.94
CA ILE A 85 -10.00 -7.41 18.58
C ILE A 85 -10.11 -8.50 19.66
N GLY A 86 -11.27 -9.10 19.91
CA GLY A 86 -11.47 -10.06 21.01
C GLY A 86 -10.61 -11.33 20.96
N ARG A 87 -9.84 -11.57 19.89
CA ARG A 87 -8.99 -12.76 19.70
C ARG A 87 -7.59 -12.59 20.31
N PRO A 88 -7.28 -13.15 21.50
CA PRO A 88 -6.03 -12.86 22.21
C PRO A 88 -4.76 -13.25 21.45
N CYS A 89 -4.83 -14.28 20.59
CA CYS A 89 -3.68 -14.79 19.82
C CYS A 89 -3.59 -14.28 18.38
N ALA A 90 -4.38 -13.27 18.01
CA ALA A 90 -4.37 -12.78 16.64
C ALA A 90 -3.30 -11.69 16.43
N GLN A 91 -2.34 -11.92 15.53
CA GLN A 91 -1.31 -10.92 15.20
C GLN A 91 -1.94 -9.74 14.44
N CYS A 92 -1.52 -8.52 14.77
CA CYS A 92 -1.96 -7.31 14.09
C CYS A 92 -0.96 -6.87 13.01
N PHE A 93 -1.46 -6.63 11.81
CA PHE A 93 -0.72 -6.05 10.69
C PHE A 93 -1.46 -4.81 10.17
N VAL A 94 -0.72 -3.73 9.94
CA VAL A 94 -1.22 -2.52 9.31
C VAL A 94 -0.43 -2.31 8.02
N ILE A 95 -1.11 -2.36 6.88
CA ILE A 95 -0.49 -2.19 5.55
C ILE A 95 -0.90 -0.82 5.02
N VAL A 96 -0.02 0.17 5.19
CA VAL A 96 -0.23 1.53 4.67
C VAL A 96 0.17 1.54 3.20
N ILE A 97 -0.79 1.69 2.30
CA ILE A 97 -0.51 1.92 0.87
C ILE A 97 -0.38 3.43 0.68
N THR A 98 0.59 3.96 -0.07
CA THR A 98 0.69 5.39 -0.38
C THR A 98 1.56 5.66 -1.61
N ASP A 99 1.31 6.74 -2.35
CA ASP A 99 2.16 7.23 -3.44
C ASP A 99 2.96 8.48 -3.04
N GLY A 100 2.91 8.86 -1.77
CA GLY A 100 3.63 10.02 -1.26
C GLY A 100 3.64 10.12 0.26
N GLU A 101 4.34 11.15 0.74
CA GLU A 101 4.39 11.53 2.15
C GLU A 101 3.09 12.18 2.61
N GLN A 102 2.92 12.23 3.93
CA GLN A 102 1.89 13.07 4.52
C GLN A 102 2.08 14.54 4.14
N ASN A 103 1.05 15.15 3.58
CA ASN A 103 1.03 16.57 3.18
C ASN A 103 -0.10 17.38 3.84
N THR A 104 -0.96 16.72 4.63
CA THR A 104 -2.05 17.35 5.38
C THR A 104 -2.38 16.53 6.62
N GLY A 105 -3.40 16.95 7.38
CA GLY A 105 -3.81 16.29 8.61
C GLY A 105 -3.18 16.91 9.86
N THR A 106 -3.61 16.43 11.01
CA THR A 106 -3.27 17.02 12.33
C THR A 106 -2.36 16.13 13.17
N ALA A 107 -2.43 14.81 12.97
CA ALA A 107 -1.59 13.87 13.69
C ALA A 107 -0.26 13.64 12.96
N ASP A 108 0.82 13.56 13.74
CA ASP A 108 2.14 13.13 13.26
C ASP A 108 2.14 11.62 12.93
N PRO A 109 2.50 11.21 11.71
CA PRO A 109 2.38 9.82 11.28
C PRO A 109 3.37 8.90 11.99
N ILE A 110 4.57 9.37 12.29
CA ILE A 110 5.60 8.59 12.98
C ILE A 110 5.14 8.26 14.41
N THR A 111 4.59 9.25 15.12
CA THR A 111 4.05 9.09 16.47
C THR A 111 2.90 8.09 16.50
N GLN A 112 1.98 8.13 15.53
CA GLN A 112 0.86 7.18 15.51
C GLN A 112 1.33 5.76 15.12
N ALA A 113 2.27 5.63 14.18
CA ALA A 113 2.89 4.35 13.85
C ALA A 113 3.61 3.73 15.05
N ASN A 114 4.37 4.52 15.80
CA ASN A 114 5.03 4.08 17.04
C ASN A 114 4.01 3.59 18.07
N LYS A 115 2.89 4.30 18.25
CA LYS A 115 1.81 3.86 19.16
C LYS A 115 1.15 2.56 18.70
N LEU A 116 1.00 2.33 17.39
CA LEU A 116 0.50 1.05 16.86
C LEU A 116 1.47 -0.09 17.15
N ARG A 117 2.76 0.11 16.88
CA ARG A 117 3.80 -0.89 17.17
C ARG A 117 3.91 -1.22 18.65
N GLN A 118 4.04 -0.19 19.49
CA GLN A 118 4.33 -0.36 20.92
C GLN A 118 3.09 -0.72 21.75
N ASN A 119 1.95 -0.06 21.51
CA ASN A 119 0.80 -0.17 22.40
C ASN A 119 -0.24 -1.19 21.93
N LYS A 120 -0.23 -1.53 20.63
CA LYS A 120 -1.18 -2.47 20.03
C LYS A 120 -0.50 -3.74 19.49
N ASN A 121 0.83 -3.86 19.64
CA ASN A 121 1.63 -4.96 19.13
C ASN A 121 1.39 -5.23 17.63
N CYS A 122 1.18 -4.16 16.85
CA CYS A 122 0.96 -4.25 15.42
C CYS A 122 2.29 -4.13 14.66
N ILE A 123 2.45 -4.90 13.60
CA ILE A 123 3.52 -4.71 12.62
C ILE A 123 2.99 -3.78 11.53
N VAL A 124 3.75 -2.75 11.19
CA VAL A 124 3.36 -1.76 10.20
C VAL A 124 4.21 -1.96 8.95
N TYR A 125 3.57 -2.33 7.84
CA TYR A 125 4.17 -2.37 6.51
C TYR A 125 3.77 -1.12 5.74
N VAL A 126 4.68 -0.60 4.94
CA VAL A 126 4.41 0.50 4.01
C VAL A 126 4.58 0.00 2.58
N VAL A 127 3.55 0.16 1.76
CA VAL A 127 3.58 -0.07 0.32
C VAL A 127 3.62 1.30 -0.37
N SER A 128 4.75 1.64 -0.94
CA SER A 128 5.01 2.92 -1.60
C SER A 128 4.96 2.76 -3.13
N ILE A 129 4.25 3.65 -3.84
CA ILE A 129 4.21 3.70 -5.30
C ILE A 129 4.97 4.92 -5.81
N GLY A 130 5.84 4.74 -6.79
CA GLY A 130 6.67 5.79 -7.39
C GLY A 130 7.90 6.13 -6.55
N THR A 131 8.45 7.32 -6.76
CA THR A 131 9.68 7.80 -6.12
C THR A 131 9.45 8.32 -4.70
N ALA A 132 8.65 7.62 -3.90
CA ALA A 132 8.36 7.95 -2.51
C ALA A 132 9.23 7.11 -1.56
N ASN A 133 10.52 6.98 -1.85
CA ASN A 133 11.48 6.37 -0.92
C ASN A 133 11.97 7.44 0.06
N SER A 134 11.16 7.67 1.09
CA SER A 134 11.38 8.75 2.03
C SER A 134 11.62 8.25 3.45
N VAL A 135 12.44 9.01 4.18
CA VAL A 135 12.74 8.76 5.60
C VAL A 135 11.45 8.77 6.44
N GLN A 136 10.42 9.52 6.03
CA GLN A 136 9.12 9.50 6.71
C GLN A 136 8.48 8.11 6.60
N LEU A 137 8.42 7.51 5.41
CA LEU A 137 7.80 6.20 5.20
C LEU A 137 8.57 5.08 5.92
N GLU A 138 9.90 5.15 5.91
CA GLU A 138 10.74 4.20 6.67
C GLU A 138 10.44 4.25 8.17
N ASN A 139 10.32 5.46 8.74
CA ASN A 139 9.97 5.64 10.16
C ASN A 139 8.54 5.19 10.47
N ILE A 140 7.60 5.36 9.53
CA ILE A 140 6.24 4.82 9.66
C ILE A 140 6.25 3.30 9.64
N ALA A 141 7.10 2.66 8.84
CA ALA A 141 7.24 1.20 8.81
C ALA A 141 8.04 0.65 10.02
N GLY A 142 8.88 1.48 10.62
CA GLY A 142 9.75 1.12 11.75
C GLY A 142 11.08 0.52 11.29
N GLY A 143 11.48 0.82 10.05
CA GLY A 143 12.70 0.35 9.42
C GLY A 143 12.48 -0.07 7.97
N GLN A 144 13.54 0.04 7.15
CA GLN A 144 13.49 -0.23 5.72
C GLN A 144 13.00 -1.63 5.34
N ALA A 145 13.22 -2.64 6.19
CA ALA A 145 12.80 -4.02 5.93
C ALA A 145 11.27 -4.19 5.81
N ASN A 146 10.50 -3.24 6.33
CA ASN A 146 9.04 -3.24 6.28
C ASN A 146 8.47 -2.32 5.19
N VAL A 147 9.34 -1.77 4.32
CA VAL A 147 8.95 -0.91 3.20
C VAL A 147 9.02 -1.72 1.91
N PHE A 148 7.90 -1.80 1.21
CA PHE A 148 7.75 -2.39 -0.12
C PHE A 148 7.51 -1.26 -1.12
N SER A 149 8.23 -1.25 -2.23
CA SER A 149 8.15 -0.16 -3.21
C SER A 149 8.05 -0.71 -4.62
N VAL A 150 7.24 -0.04 -5.44
CA VAL A 150 7.17 -0.24 -6.89
C VAL A 150 7.17 1.12 -7.58
N ASP A 151 7.64 1.20 -8.81
CA ASP A 151 7.66 2.45 -9.56
C ASP A 151 6.27 2.83 -10.09
N MET A 152 5.45 1.84 -10.43
CA MET A 152 4.14 2.04 -11.06
C MET A 152 3.02 1.21 -10.41
N PHE A 153 1.79 1.71 -10.49
CA PHE A 153 0.60 1.05 -9.92
C PHE A 153 0.33 -0.34 -10.50
N ASN A 154 0.70 -0.61 -11.76
CA ASN A 154 0.53 -1.91 -12.41
C ASN A 154 1.51 -2.96 -11.90
N GLU A 155 2.55 -2.57 -11.17
CA GLU A 155 3.52 -3.47 -10.56
C GLU A 155 3.13 -3.88 -9.13
N LEU A 156 2.12 -3.24 -8.51
CA LEU A 156 1.70 -3.56 -7.14
C LEU A 156 1.48 -5.06 -6.89
N ASN A 157 0.94 -5.77 -7.87
CA ASN A 157 0.68 -7.21 -7.76
C ASN A 157 1.95 -8.05 -7.58
N THR A 158 3.13 -7.56 -7.96
CA THR A 158 4.41 -8.26 -7.74
C THR A 158 4.82 -8.29 -6.26
N LEU A 159 4.27 -7.37 -5.45
CA LEU A 159 4.56 -7.27 -4.01
C LEU A 159 3.72 -8.23 -3.16
N VAL A 160 2.65 -8.83 -3.71
CA VAL A 160 1.67 -9.62 -2.95
C VAL A 160 2.35 -10.77 -2.22
N GLU A 161 3.14 -11.57 -2.93
CA GLU A 161 3.81 -12.75 -2.36
C GLU A 161 4.76 -12.35 -1.23
N GLY A 162 5.63 -11.35 -1.44
CA GLY A 162 6.58 -10.91 -0.42
C GLY A 162 5.91 -10.30 0.81
N LEU A 163 4.85 -9.50 0.61
CA LEU A 163 4.09 -8.89 1.70
C LEU A 163 3.33 -9.93 2.52
N VAL A 164 2.69 -10.89 1.86
CA VAL A 164 1.99 -12.00 2.53
C VAL A 164 2.99 -12.89 3.26
N GLN A 165 4.11 -13.23 2.65
CA GLN A 165 5.16 -14.00 3.31
C GLN A 165 5.68 -13.29 4.55
N ALA A 166 5.91 -11.97 4.49
CA ALA A 166 6.31 -11.17 5.65
C ALA A 166 5.22 -11.17 6.74
N ALA A 167 3.94 -11.04 6.38
CA ALA A 167 2.85 -11.14 7.34
C ALA A 167 2.79 -12.53 7.99
N CYS A 168 2.76 -13.60 7.20
CA CYS A 168 2.68 -14.98 7.69
C CYS A 168 3.90 -15.40 8.53
N SER A 169 5.11 -14.95 8.17
CA SER A 169 6.33 -15.27 8.93
C SER A 169 6.37 -14.60 10.31
N ASN A 170 5.67 -13.47 10.44
CA ASN A 170 5.56 -12.73 11.70
C ASN A 170 4.24 -13.00 12.43
N SER A 171 3.42 -13.94 11.95
CA SER A 171 2.23 -14.42 12.65
C SER A 171 2.65 -15.26 13.85
N ALA A 172 2.65 -14.65 15.04
CA ALA A 172 2.90 -15.36 16.29
C ALA A 172 1.69 -15.24 17.23
N CYS A 173 1.15 -16.39 17.66
CA CYS A 173 0.29 -16.44 18.86
C CYS A 173 1.22 -16.37 20.07
N VAL A 174 1.36 -15.18 20.65
CA VAL A 174 1.91 -15.04 21.99
C VAL A 174 0.83 -15.49 22.98
N ALA A 175 0.85 -16.77 23.34
CA ALA A 175 0.06 -17.27 24.46
C ALA A 175 0.51 -16.53 25.73
N PHE A 176 -0.41 -15.77 26.34
CA PHE A 176 -0.21 -15.31 27.70
C PHE A 176 -0.32 -16.54 28.62
N PRO A 177 0.59 -16.75 29.59
CA PRO A 177 0.48 -17.87 30.50
C PRO A 177 -0.78 -17.71 31.36
N ASP A 178 -1.79 -18.50 31.05
CA ASP A 178 -2.96 -18.73 31.87
C ASP A 178 -2.62 -19.74 32.97
N ASN A 179 -2.59 -19.26 34.22
CA ASN A 179 -2.28 -20.07 35.42
C ASN A 179 -3.36 -21.12 35.79
N ASN A 180 -4.28 -21.44 34.89
CA ASN A 180 -5.38 -22.36 35.15
C ASN A 180 -5.35 -23.49 34.12
N GLY A 181 -4.93 -24.69 34.56
CA GLY A 181 -4.78 -25.91 33.76
C GLY A 181 -6.08 -26.48 33.19
N GLY A 182 -6.82 -25.70 32.41
CA GLY A 182 -8.01 -26.12 31.68
C GLY A 182 -7.69 -26.51 30.25
N HIS A 183 -7.87 -27.79 29.91
CA HIS A 183 -7.87 -28.27 28.53
C HIS A 183 -9.04 -27.66 27.74
N GLY A 184 -8.80 -26.56 27.03
CA GLY A 184 -9.73 -25.91 26.12
C GLY A 184 -8.99 -25.22 24.98
N ASN A 185 -8.14 -25.97 24.28
CA ASN A 185 -7.14 -25.42 23.36
C ASN A 185 -7.72 -25.24 21.93
N HIS A 186 -8.50 -24.19 21.73
CA HIS A 186 -8.80 -23.64 20.40
C HIS A 186 -8.44 -22.15 20.38
N HIS A 187 -7.16 -21.83 20.51
CA HIS A 187 -6.68 -20.49 20.18
C HIS A 187 -6.73 -20.34 18.66
N TYR A 188 -7.76 -19.67 18.14
CA TYR A 188 -7.83 -19.26 16.74
C TYR A 188 -6.77 -18.18 16.47
N GLY A 189 -5.55 -18.62 16.20
CA GLY A 189 -4.35 -17.81 15.92
C GLY A 189 -4.35 -17.23 14.50
N GLY A 190 -5.43 -16.54 14.12
CA GLY A 190 -5.53 -15.88 12.82
C GLY A 190 -4.91 -14.48 12.80
N ASN A 191 -4.86 -13.85 11.63
CA ASN A 191 -4.31 -12.50 11.49
C ASN A 191 -5.41 -11.43 11.56
N ARG A 192 -5.05 -10.21 12.00
CA ARG A 192 -5.82 -8.98 11.79
C ARG A 192 -5.06 -8.12 10.79
N ILE A 193 -5.59 -7.93 9.59
CA ILE A 193 -4.95 -7.14 8.54
C ILE A 193 -5.78 -5.88 8.33
N LEU A 194 -5.19 -4.73 8.66
CA LEU A 194 -5.82 -3.43 8.49
C LEU A 194 -5.12 -2.70 7.34
N ILE A 195 -5.89 -2.24 6.36
CA ILE A 195 -5.35 -1.60 5.16
C ILE A 195 -5.84 -0.15 5.06
N PRO A 196 -5.08 0.83 5.60
CA PRO A 196 -5.27 2.23 5.26
C PRO A 196 -4.83 2.48 3.83
N VAL A 197 -5.76 2.96 3.00
CA VAL A 197 -5.50 3.28 1.59
C VAL A 197 -5.79 4.75 1.35
N PRO A 198 -4.91 5.52 0.69
CA PRO A 198 -5.23 6.86 0.25
C PRO A 198 -6.35 6.75 -0.77
N MET A 199 -7.29 7.67 -0.69
CA MET A 199 -8.23 7.87 -1.78
C MET A 199 -7.44 8.23 -3.05
N PRO A 200 -7.81 7.72 -4.23
CA PRO A 200 -6.97 7.82 -5.42
C PRO A 200 -6.55 9.24 -5.73
N ILE A 201 -5.26 9.42 -6.04
CA ILE A 201 -4.78 10.69 -6.59
C ILE A 201 -5.28 10.83 -8.02
N MET A 202 -5.72 12.05 -8.34
CA MET A 202 -5.90 12.47 -9.72
C MET A 202 -4.51 12.48 -10.38
N ILE A 203 -4.06 11.37 -10.96
CA ILE A 203 -3.22 11.50 -12.15
C ILE A 203 -4.20 12.06 -13.18
N PRO A 204 -3.99 13.26 -13.75
CA PRO A 204 -4.81 13.68 -14.86
C PRO A 204 -4.88 12.51 -15.83
N SER A 205 -6.08 12.16 -16.27
CA SER A 205 -6.28 11.24 -17.40
C SER A 205 -5.50 11.66 -18.65
N ASP A 206 -4.85 12.84 -18.62
CA ASP A 206 -3.93 13.39 -19.59
C ASP A 206 -2.55 13.66 -18.96
N TYR A 207 -1.84 12.64 -18.48
CA TYR A 207 -0.40 12.66 -18.80
C TYR A 207 -0.37 12.51 -20.32
N PRO A 208 0.05 13.53 -21.10
CA PRO A 208 0.12 13.38 -22.53
C PRO A 208 1.22 12.35 -22.80
N VAL A 209 0.84 11.09 -22.94
CA VAL A 209 1.59 10.20 -23.83
C VAL A 209 1.51 10.93 -25.15
N ASN A 210 2.61 11.60 -25.50
CA ASN A 210 2.72 12.30 -26.77
C ASN A 210 2.17 11.34 -27.83
N ARG A 211 1.26 11.81 -28.68
CA ARG A 211 0.67 10.99 -29.74
C ARG A 211 1.76 10.30 -30.58
N ASN A 212 2.97 10.89 -30.60
CA ASN A 212 4.20 10.31 -31.13
C ASN A 212 4.65 9.06 -30.37
N GLN A 213 4.69 9.03 -29.03
CA GLN A 213 5.07 7.83 -28.26
C GLN A 213 4.07 6.68 -28.37
N LYS A 214 2.77 6.97 -28.53
CA LYS A 214 1.74 5.93 -28.75
C LYS A 214 1.85 5.32 -30.16
N ASN A 215 2.34 6.09 -31.12
CA ASN A 215 2.68 5.60 -32.45
C ASN A 215 4.03 4.86 -32.41
N ASP A 216 5.03 5.37 -31.68
CA ASP A 216 6.33 4.72 -31.52
C ASP A 216 6.20 3.34 -30.86
N LEU A 217 5.31 3.18 -29.86
CA LEU A 217 5.07 1.88 -29.21
C LEU A 217 4.30 0.91 -30.12
N LYS A 218 3.36 1.41 -30.92
CA LYS A 218 2.65 0.60 -31.92
C LYS A 218 3.55 0.20 -33.08
N ASP A 219 4.44 1.10 -33.50
CA ASP A 219 5.43 0.88 -34.54
C ASP A 219 6.52 -0.07 -34.02
N LEU A 220 6.98 0.03 -32.76
CA LEU A 220 7.88 -0.94 -32.14
C LEU A 220 7.25 -2.33 -32.06
N ILE A 221 5.99 -2.42 -31.63
CA ILE A 221 5.26 -3.70 -31.54
C ILE A 221 5.01 -4.28 -32.93
N SER A 222 4.81 -3.44 -33.95
CA SER A 222 4.70 -3.85 -35.36
C SER A 222 6.05 -4.31 -35.92
N LEU A 223 7.15 -3.63 -35.56
CA LEU A 223 8.52 -3.96 -35.97
C LEU A 223 8.99 -5.30 -35.37
N ILE A 224 8.64 -5.56 -34.11
CA ILE A 224 8.93 -6.80 -33.40
C ILE A 224 8.06 -7.95 -33.92
N LYS A 225 6.81 -7.67 -34.34
CA LYS A 225 5.92 -8.68 -34.95
C LYS A 225 6.20 -8.95 -36.43
N GLY A 226 6.88 -8.03 -37.14
CA GLY A 226 7.23 -8.13 -38.55
C GLY A 226 8.58 -8.79 -38.84
N THR A 227 9.47 -8.95 -37.85
CA THR A 227 10.78 -9.57 -38.05
C THR A 227 10.74 -11.09 -37.84
N LYS A 228 10.05 -11.78 -38.76
CA LYS A 228 10.39 -13.16 -39.13
C LYS A 228 10.90 -13.16 -40.57
N HIS A 229 12.16 -13.56 -40.73
CA HIS A 229 12.95 -13.81 -41.95
C HIS A 229 13.86 -12.67 -42.44
N GLY A 230 15.15 -12.98 -42.54
CA GLY A 230 16.06 -12.37 -43.51
C GLY A 230 17.24 -11.60 -42.91
N TYR A 231 18.39 -12.26 -42.77
CA TYR A 231 19.70 -11.61 -42.78
C TYR A 231 19.85 -10.75 -44.05
N GLY A 232 20.35 -9.52 -43.94
CA GLY A 232 20.70 -8.68 -45.09
C GLY A 232 21.33 -7.33 -44.71
N TYR A 233 22.62 -7.19 -45.03
CA TYR A 233 23.42 -5.95 -44.95
C TYR A 233 22.80 -4.80 -45.78
N GLY A 234 22.88 -3.55 -45.28
CA GLY A 234 22.83 -2.38 -46.17
C GLY A 234 22.29 -1.06 -45.60
N ASN A 235 23.21 -0.14 -45.32
CA ASN A 235 23.13 1.33 -45.44
C ASN A 235 22.14 2.19 -44.60
N LYS A 236 22.80 3.07 -43.83
CA LYS A 236 22.56 4.52 -43.64
C LYS A 236 21.27 4.96 -42.94
N PHE A 237 21.39 5.21 -41.64
CA PHE A 237 20.73 6.34 -40.98
C PHE A 237 21.76 7.12 -40.15
N LYS A 238 22.04 8.37 -40.53
CA LYS A 238 22.75 9.36 -39.71
C LYS A 238 21.70 10.03 -38.81
N PRO A 239 21.87 10.10 -37.48
CA PRO A 239 21.07 11.00 -36.66
C PRO A 239 21.69 12.40 -36.68
N SER A 240 20.91 13.41 -37.09
CA SER A 240 21.21 14.81 -36.84
C SER A 240 21.02 15.12 -35.36
N VAL A 241 22.11 15.38 -34.65
CA VAL A 241 22.11 15.95 -33.30
C VAL A 241 21.61 17.40 -33.42
N LYS A 242 20.43 17.70 -32.87
CA LYS A 242 20.04 19.09 -32.59
C LYS A 242 20.54 19.45 -31.20
N HIS A 243 21.41 20.45 -31.12
CA HIS A 243 21.85 21.09 -29.87
C HIS A 243 20.61 21.57 -29.09
N LEU A 244 20.47 21.11 -27.84
CA LEU A 244 19.64 21.78 -26.85
C LEU A 244 20.49 22.86 -26.18
N ASP A 245 20.12 24.12 -26.41
CA ASP A 245 20.59 25.25 -25.60
C ASP A 245 19.96 25.17 -24.20
N LEU A 246 20.83 25.14 -23.17
CA LEU A 246 20.45 25.25 -21.77
C LEU A 246 20.27 26.75 -21.41
N PRO A 247 19.17 27.16 -20.76
CA PRO A 247 19.05 28.52 -20.25
C PRO A 247 20.05 28.75 -19.10
N GLY A 248 20.76 29.88 -19.20
CA GLY A 248 21.94 30.23 -18.42
C GLY A 248 21.72 30.41 -16.90
N ARG A 249 22.82 30.20 -16.18
CA ARG A 249 22.99 30.47 -14.74
C ARG A 249 22.58 31.90 -14.37
N VAL A 250 21.73 32.01 -13.36
CA VAL A 250 21.52 33.26 -12.60
C VAL A 250 22.72 33.47 -11.67
N PRO A 251 23.34 34.66 -11.61
CA PRO A 251 24.45 34.93 -10.70
C PRO A 251 23.96 35.08 -9.25
N VAL A 252 24.66 34.40 -8.34
CA VAL A 252 24.49 34.52 -6.88
C VAL A 252 24.95 35.91 -6.43
N LYS A 253 24.04 36.70 -5.87
CA LYS A 253 24.39 37.92 -5.10
C LYS A 253 24.76 37.52 -3.68
N THR A 254 26.01 37.74 -3.32
CA THR A 254 26.50 37.75 -1.93
C THR A 254 25.80 38.84 -1.13
N GLN A 255 25.14 38.47 -0.02
CA GLN A 255 24.72 39.41 1.01
C GLN A 255 25.85 39.62 2.04
N PRO A 256 26.03 40.84 2.57
CA PRO A 256 26.96 41.10 3.67
C PRO A 256 26.32 40.70 5.01
N GLN A 257 27.10 40.04 5.87
CA GLN A 257 26.70 39.72 7.24
C GLN A 257 26.82 40.93 8.16
N PRO A 258 25.88 41.13 9.10
CA PRO A 258 26.15 41.73 10.40
C PRO A 258 26.60 40.67 11.42
#